data_AF-H3ANC6-F1
#
_entry.id   AF-H3ANC6-F1
#
_cell.length_a   1.000
_cell.length_b   1.000
_cell.length_c   1.000
_cell.angle_alpha   90.00
_cell.angle_beta   90.00
_cell.angle_gamma   90.00
#
_symmetry.space_group_name_H-M   'P 1'
#
loop_
_entity.id
_entity.type
_entity.pdbx_description
1 polymer ?
#
loop_
_entity_poly.entity_id
_entity_poly.type
_entity_poly.pdbx_seq_one_letter_code
_entity_poly.pdbx_strand_id
1 'polypeptide(L)'
;TEQIFENIKQEYSRYQRRRQLEVSFNQSEGCSAGEANSHTSAPAAPNSPGKRSAVANPVKRDQPTFTLRQVGVLCERLLKDHEEKIREEYEQILNLKLAEQYESFVKFTHDQIMRRYGARPASYVS
;
A
#
# COMPACT_ATOMS: atom_id res chain seq x y z
N THR A 1 4.85 1.02 29.15
CA THR A 1 4.14 2.01 28.30
C THR A 1 5.09 3.01 27.68
N GLU A 2 6.05 3.58 28.42
CA GLU A 2 7.10 4.47 27.85
C GLU A 2 7.92 3.84 26.73
N GLN A 3 8.31 2.58 26.87
CA GLN A 3 9.11 1.89 25.84
C GLN A 3 8.38 1.76 24.50
N ILE A 4 7.06 1.64 24.53
CA ILE A 4 6.21 1.62 23.32
C ILE A 4 6.18 3.00 22.68
N PHE A 5 6.05 4.06 23.49
CA PHE A 5 6.06 5.44 23.03
C PHE A 5 7.39 5.80 22.34
N GLU A 6 8.52 5.42 22.94
CA GLU A 6 9.83 5.64 22.33
C GLU A 6 10.03 4.86 21.04
N ASN A 7 9.54 3.61 20.96
CA ASN A 7 9.55 2.84 19.72
C ASN A 7 8.73 3.50 18.61
N ILE A 8 7.52 3.97 18.93
CA ILE A 8 6.64 4.67 17.98
C ILE A 8 7.30 5.96 17.48
N LYS A 9 7.91 6.73 18.39
CA LYS A 9 8.61 7.98 18.05
C LYS A 9 9.82 7.75 17.15
N GLN A 10 10.59 6.68 17.41
CA GLN A 10 11.70 6.29 16.55
C GLN A 10 11.22 5.83 15.17
N GLU A 11 10.20 4.97 15.10
CA GLU A 11 9.64 4.52 13.83
C GLU A 11 9.05 5.67 13.02
N TYR A 12 8.34 6.59 13.67
CA TYR A 12 7.83 7.79 13.02
C TYR A 12 8.97 8.65 12.43
N SER A 13 10.07 8.81 13.16
CA SER A 13 11.25 9.53 12.68
C SER A 13 11.92 8.85 11.48
N ARG A 14 12.02 7.51 11.50
CA ARG A 14 12.54 6.73 10.35
C ARG A 14 11.65 6.87 9.14
N TYR A 15 10.33 6.80 9.34
CA TYR A 15 9.34 6.98 8.29
C TYR A 15 9.41 8.39 7.68
N GLN A 16 9.47 9.43 8.50
CA GLN A 16 9.54 10.83 8.04
C GLN A 16 10.82 11.09 7.21
N ARG A 17 11.96 10.53 7.63
CA ARG A 17 13.22 10.62 6.87
C ARG A 17 13.11 9.95 5.50
N ARG A 18 12.46 8.78 5.43
CA ARG A 18 12.20 8.08 4.15
C ARG A 18 11.32 8.91 3.23
N ARG A 19 10.25 9.54 3.75
CA ARG A 19 9.36 10.41 2.96
C ARG A 19 10.04 11.67 2.42
N GLN A 20 10.97 12.29 3.15
CA GLN A 20 11.65 13.50 2.65
C GLN A 20 12.49 13.23 1.39
N LEU A 21 13.09 12.03 1.29
CA LEU A 21 13.82 11.60 0.09
C LEU A 21 12.88 11.44 -1.13
N GLU A 22 11.65 11.00 -0.90
CA GLU A 22 10.61 10.88 -1.94
C GLU A 22 10.07 12.25 -2.39
N VAL A 23 9.96 13.21 -1.47
CA VAL A 23 9.46 14.57 -1.77
C VAL A 23 10.48 15.41 -2.56
N SER A 24 11.77 15.28 -2.25
CA SER A 24 12.85 15.96 -3.00
C SER A 24 12.97 15.47 -4.44
N PHE A 25 12.57 14.22 -4.72
CA PHE A 25 12.59 13.64 -6.06
C PHE A 25 11.40 14.11 -6.92
N ASN A 26 10.23 14.36 -6.31
CA ASN A 26 9.05 14.89 -7.00
C ASN A 26 9.14 16.40 -7.33
N GLN A 27 9.95 17.18 -6.61
CA GLN A 27 10.15 18.61 -6.92
C GLN A 27 11.04 18.88 -8.14
N SER A 28 11.76 17.88 -8.67
CA SER A 28 12.57 18.05 -9.88
C SER A 28 11.75 18.07 -11.18
N GLU A 29 10.44 17.82 -11.14
CA GLU A 29 9.56 17.87 -12.32
C GLU A 29 8.84 19.23 -12.49
N GLY A 30 9.41 20.32 -11.97
CA GLY A 30 8.83 21.67 -12.03
C GLY A 30 9.67 22.70 -12.77
N CYS A 31 10.13 22.41 -14.00
CA CYS A 31 10.45 23.36 -15.09
C CYS A 31 11.50 22.75 -16.05
N SER A 32 11.05 22.19 -17.17
CA SER A 32 11.73 22.26 -18.46
C SER A 32 10.77 21.78 -19.55
N ALA A 33 9.86 22.68 -19.96
CA ALA A 33 9.29 22.63 -21.29
C ALA A 33 10.31 23.29 -22.22
N GLY A 34 10.85 22.52 -23.16
CA GLY A 34 11.84 23.00 -24.12
C GLY A 34 12.33 21.85 -24.98
N GLU A 35 11.62 21.60 -26.08
CA GLU A 35 12.10 20.78 -27.19
C GLU A 35 13.48 21.27 -27.66
N ALA A 36 14.42 20.34 -27.89
CA ALA A 36 15.28 20.34 -29.06
C ALA A 36 16.32 19.19 -29.00
N ASN A 37 16.25 18.35 -30.02
CA ASN A 37 17.36 17.58 -30.57
C ASN A 37 18.66 18.39 -30.61
N SER A 38 19.78 17.91 -30.03
CA SER A 38 21.16 18.31 -30.40
C SER A 38 22.23 17.41 -29.76
N HIS A 39 22.75 16.52 -30.59
CA HIS A 39 24.18 16.25 -30.79
C HIS A 39 25.21 17.03 -29.94
N THR A 40 26.14 16.29 -29.31
CA THR A 40 27.55 16.68 -29.00
C THR A 40 27.72 17.86 -28.01
N SER A 41 28.72 17.99 -27.12
CA SER A 41 30.11 17.55 -27.05
C SER A 41 30.56 17.60 -25.58
N ALA A 42 31.50 16.75 -25.20
CA ALA A 42 32.22 16.84 -23.93
C ALA A 42 33.25 18.00 -23.94
N PRO A 43 33.67 18.57 -22.79
CA PRO A 43 34.84 19.41 -22.73
C PRO A 43 36.10 18.53 -22.74
N ALA A 44 36.99 18.78 -23.70
CA ALA A 44 38.25 18.08 -23.87
C ALA A 44 39.28 18.49 -22.79
N ALA A 45 39.97 17.51 -22.24
CA ALA A 45 41.26 17.67 -21.55
C ALA A 45 42.36 17.03 -22.41
N PRO A 46 43.58 17.60 -22.52
CA PRO A 46 44.56 17.14 -23.49
C PRO A 46 45.48 16.02 -22.95
N ASN A 47 45.95 15.20 -23.91
CA ASN A 47 47.16 14.36 -23.92
C ASN A 47 47.08 12.90 -23.41
N SER A 48 46.97 11.95 -24.34
CA SER A 48 47.98 10.89 -24.60
C SER A 48 47.51 9.90 -25.70
N PRO A 49 48.37 9.42 -26.62
CA PRO A 49 47.97 8.48 -27.67
C PRO A 49 48.14 7.03 -27.20
N GLY A 50 47.06 6.27 -27.15
CA GLY A 50 47.09 4.85 -26.82
C GLY A 50 45.91 4.11 -27.44
N LYS A 51 46.11 3.54 -28.63
CA LYS A 51 45.21 2.60 -29.31
C LYS A 51 44.71 1.52 -28.35
N ARG A 52 43.39 1.36 -28.20
CA ARG A 52 42.76 0.03 -28.07
C ARG A 52 41.38 0.03 -28.72
N SER A 53 41.27 -0.89 -29.68
CA SER A 53 40.11 -1.26 -30.48
C SER A 53 38.79 -1.28 -29.69
N ALA A 54 37.83 -0.48 -30.14
CA ALA A 54 36.44 -0.59 -29.74
C ALA A 54 35.82 -1.82 -30.40
N VAL A 55 35.96 -2.98 -29.75
CA VAL A 55 35.00 -4.08 -29.95
C VAL A 55 33.95 -3.94 -28.86
N ALA A 56 32.93 -3.15 -29.17
CA ALA A 56 31.72 -3.08 -28.37
C ALA A 56 30.97 -4.42 -28.53
N ASN A 57 30.99 -5.26 -27.50
CA ASN A 57 30.11 -6.42 -27.41
C ASN A 57 28.67 -5.94 -27.09
N PRO A 58 27.66 -6.23 -27.94
CA PRO A 58 26.27 -5.82 -27.69
C PRO A 58 25.46 -6.79 -26.81
N VAL A 59 26.06 -7.86 -26.28
CA VAL A 59 25.33 -9.03 -25.73
C VAL A 59 24.99 -8.96 -24.22
N LYS A 60 25.08 -7.79 -23.57
CA LYS A 60 24.77 -7.67 -22.12
C LYS A 60 23.52 -6.83 -21.79
N ARG A 61 22.73 -6.47 -22.80
CA ARG A 61 21.58 -5.56 -22.64
C ARG A 61 20.21 -6.26 -22.61
N ASP A 62 20.17 -7.59 -22.55
CA ASP A 62 18.93 -8.36 -22.61
C ASP A 62 18.39 -8.79 -21.23
N GLN A 63 18.99 -8.27 -20.14
CA GLN A 63 18.46 -8.50 -18.81
C GLN A 63 17.41 -7.42 -18.50
N PRO A 64 16.13 -7.77 -18.30
CA PRO A 64 15.13 -6.81 -17.86
C PRO A 64 15.52 -6.36 -16.45
N THR A 65 16.16 -5.21 -16.36
CA THR A 65 16.56 -4.59 -15.10
C THR A 65 15.49 -3.57 -14.74
N PHE A 66 14.86 -3.76 -13.58
CA PHE A 66 13.96 -2.77 -13.05
C PHE A 66 14.75 -1.55 -12.59
N THR A 67 14.29 -0.38 -12.99
CA THR A 67 14.77 0.88 -12.43
C THR A 67 14.29 1.01 -10.98
N LEU A 68 15.05 1.72 -10.14
CA LEU A 68 14.67 1.97 -8.75
C LEU A 68 13.26 2.58 -8.63
N ARG A 69 12.87 3.43 -9.59
CA ARG A 69 11.52 4.02 -9.68
C ARG A 69 10.43 2.97 -9.88
N GLN A 70 10.65 2.00 -10.78
CA GLN A 70 9.69 0.91 -11.01
C GLN A 70 9.53 0.02 -9.78
N VAL A 71 10.62 -0.23 -9.05
CA VAL A 71 10.56 -0.99 -7.79
C VAL A 71 9.78 -0.21 -6.73
N GLY A 72 9.96 1.11 -6.63
CA GLY A 72 9.20 1.96 -5.72
C GLY A 72 7.68 1.86 -5.93
N VAL A 73 7.23 1.95 -7.19
CA VAL A 73 5.80 1.81 -7.55
C VAL A 73 5.27 0.41 -7.20
N LEU A 74 6.08 -0.63 -7.44
CA LEU A 74 5.69 -2.00 -7.10
C LEU A 74 5.51 -2.17 -5.58
N CYS A 75 6.45 -1.66 -4.78
CA CYS A 75 6.35 -1.69 -3.33
C CYS A 75 5.15 -0.90 -2.82
N GLU A 76 4.88 0.29 -3.37
CA GLU A 76 3.72 1.10 -3.01
C GLU A 76 2.41 0.34 -3.27
N ARG A 77 2.27 -0.26 -4.46
CA ARG A 77 1.11 -1.08 -4.80
C ARG A 77 0.96 -2.27 -3.84
N LEU A 78 2.04 -3.03 -3.59
CA LEU A 78 2.00 -4.18 -2.69
C LEU A 78 1.57 -3.81 -1.27
N LEU A 79 2.05 -2.67 -0.75
CA LEU A 79 1.65 -2.19 0.56
C LEU A 79 0.17 -1.80 0.59
N LYS A 80 -0.30 -1.11 -0.45
CA LYS A 80 -1.70 -0.71 -0.58
C LYS A 80 -2.63 -1.92 -0.68
N ASP A 81 -2.31 -2.89 -1.52
CA ASP A 81 -3.10 -4.12 -1.69
C ASP A 81 -3.18 -4.90 -0.38
N HIS A 82 -2.09 -4.93 0.40
CA HIS A 82 -2.08 -5.59 1.70
C HIS A 82 -2.93 -4.85 2.75
N GLU A 83 -2.87 -3.51 2.77
CA GLU A 83 -3.72 -2.69 3.64
C GLU A 83 -5.20 -2.88 3.30
N GLU A 84 -5.53 -2.87 2.01
CA GLU A 84 -6.89 -3.11 1.51
C GLU A 84 -7.39 -4.49 1.95
N LYS A 85 -6.58 -5.54 1.76
CA LYS A 85 -6.92 -6.89 2.19
C LYS A 85 -7.23 -6.98 3.69
N ILE A 86 -6.39 -6.36 4.54
CA ILE A 86 -6.64 -6.35 5.99
C ILE A 86 -7.95 -5.64 6.32
N ARG A 87 -8.23 -4.52 5.64
CA ARG A 87 -9.47 -3.76 5.83
C ARG A 87 -10.70 -4.59 5.44
N GLU A 88 -10.63 -5.27 4.30
CA GLU A 88 -11.70 -6.15 3.82
C GLU A 88 -11.95 -7.32 4.78
N GLU A 89 -10.89 -8.01 5.24
CA GLU A 89 -11.01 -9.10 6.22
C GLU A 89 -11.65 -8.62 7.52
N TYR A 90 -11.24 -7.44 8.01
CA TYR A 90 -11.83 -6.83 9.18
C TYR A 90 -13.32 -6.54 9.00
N GLU A 91 -13.70 -5.93 7.87
CA GLU A 91 -15.10 -5.59 7.57
C GLU A 91 -15.97 -6.85 7.45
N GLN A 92 -15.45 -7.90 6.82
CA GLN A 92 -16.14 -9.20 6.74
C GLN A 92 -16.40 -9.79 8.12
N ILE A 93 -15.38 -9.83 8.98
CA ILE A 93 -15.52 -10.35 10.35
C ILE A 93 -16.51 -9.50 11.15
N LEU A 94 -16.43 -8.18 11.04
CA LEU A 94 -17.33 -7.25 11.72
C LEU A 94 -18.78 -7.51 11.31
N ASN A 95 -19.06 -7.58 10.00
CA ASN A 95 -20.39 -7.85 9.49
C ASN A 95 -20.92 -9.21 9.92
N LEU A 96 -20.09 -10.25 9.90
CA LEU A 96 -20.45 -11.57 10.42
C LEU A 96 -20.85 -11.50 11.89
N LYS A 97 -20.05 -10.81 12.72
CA LYS A 97 -20.33 -10.66 14.16
C LYS A 97 -21.61 -9.88 14.43
N LEU A 98 -21.88 -8.84 13.65
CA LEU A 98 -23.12 -8.07 13.75
C LEU A 98 -24.34 -8.91 13.37
N ALA A 99 -24.24 -9.72 12.32
CA ALA A 99 -25.30 -10.64 11.91
C ALA A 99 -25.58 -11.69 13.00
N GLU A 100 -24.54 -12.33 13.55
CA GLU A 100 -24.67 -13.30 14.66
C GLU A 100 -25.38 -12.68 15.88
N GLN A 101 -25.05 -11.44 16.23
CA GLN A 101 -25.73 -10.72 17.32
C GLN A 101 -27.19 -10.44 17.00
N TYR A 102 -27.49 -10.00 15.78
CA TYR A 102 -28.86 -9.75 15.36
C TYR A 102 -29.71 -11.03 15.42
N GLU A 103 -29.22 -12.14 14.87
CA GLU A 103 -29.90 -13.43 14.92
C GLU A 103 -30.13 -13.89 16.36
N SER A 104 -29.12 -13.74 17.22
CA SER A 104 -29.22 -14.09 18.65
C SER A 104 -30.32 -13.27 19.35
N PHE A 105 -30.39 -11.96 19.06
CA PHE A 105 -31.42 -11.08 19.61
C PHE A 105 -32.83 -11.43 19.15
N VAL A 106 -33.00 -11.69 17.85
CA VAL A 106 -34.28 -12.10 17.26
C VAL A 106 -34.72 -13.43 17.85
N LYS A 107 -33.82 -14.42 17.91
CA LYS A 107 -34.11 -15.74 18.50
C LYS A 107 -34.51 -15.61 19.97
N PHE A 108 -33.77 -14.84 20.77
CA PHE A 108 -34.11 -14.60 22.17
C PHE A 108 -35.51 -13.99 22.30
N THR A 109 -35.83 -12.98 21.49
CA THR A 109 -37.14 -12.34 21.50
C THR A 109 -38.26 -13.32 21.12
N HIS A 110 -38.04 -14.12 20.07
CA HIS A 110 -38.97 -15.15 19.63
C HIS A 110 -39.22 -16.19 20.73
N ASP A 111 -38.15 -16.70 21.36
CA ASP A 111 -38.22 -17.67 22.45
C ASP A 111 -38.96 -17.12 23.68
N GLN A 112 -38.80 -15.83 23.98
CA GLN A 112 -39.51 -15.17 25.08
C GLN A 112 -41.01 -15.04 24.80
N ILE A 113 -41.38 -14.72 23.56
CA ILE A 113 -42.78 -14.67 23.13
C ILE A 113 -43.38 -16.08 23.17
N MET A 114 -42.71 -17.07 22.60
CA MET A 114 -43.18 -18.46 22.58
C MET A 114 -43.32 -19.04 24.00
N ARG A 115 -42.39 -18.76 24.91
CA ARG A 115 -42.53 -19.19 26.31
C ARG A 115 -43.70 -18.53 27.03
N ARG A 116 -43.98 -17.24 26.78
CA ARG A 116 -45.11 -16.54 27.42
C ARG A 116 -46.48 -16.86 26.83
N TYR A 117 -46.56 -17.10 25.53
CA TYR A 117 -47.83 -17.14 24.79
C TYR A 117 -48.03 -18.40 23.95
N GLY A 118 -47.00 -19.21 23.71
CA GLY A 118 -47.06 -20.39 22.84
C GLY A 118 -47.80 -21.61 23.43
N ALA A 119 -47.98 -21.66 24.76
CA ALA A 119 -48.74 -22.73 25.44
C ALA A 119 -50.08 -22.25 26.03
N ARG A 120 -50.45 -20.98 25.82
CA ARG A 120 -51.70 -20.43 26.35
C ARG A 120 -52.81 -20.78 25.34
N PRO A 121 -53.81 -21.61 25.69
CA PRO A 121 -54.96 -21.79 24.81
C PRO A 121 -55.57 -20.40 24.54
N ALA A 122 -55.88 -20.10 23.29
CA ALA A 122 -56.55 -18.86 22.92
C ALA A 122 -57.89 -18.81 23.67
N SER A 123 -57.93 -18.03 24.75
CA SER A 123 -59.13 -17.79 25.55
C SER A 123 -60.08 -16.91 24.76
N TYR A 124 -60.82 -17.50 23.82
CA TYR A 124 -61.89 -16.87 23.08
C TYR A 124 -63.19 -16.86 23.90
N VAL A 125 -63.23 -16.15 25.03
CA VAL A 125 -64.50 -15.73 25.64
C VAL A 125 -64.29 -14.46 26.47
N SER A 126 -64.97 -13.38 26.09
CA SER A 126 -65.57 -12.40 26.99
C SER A 126 -67.01 -12.22 26.53
#